data_AF-A0A9D8RAW1-F1
#
_entry.id   AF-A0A9D8RAW1-F1
#
_cell.length_a   1.000
_cell.length_b   1.000
_cell.length_c   1.000
_cell.angle_alpha   90.00
_cell.angle_beta   90.00
_cell.angle_gamma   90.00
#
_symmetry.space_group_name_H-M   'P 1'
#
loop_
_entity.id
_entity.type
_entity.pdbx_description
1 polymer ?
#
loop_
_entity_poly.entity_id
_entity_poly.type
_entity_poly.pdbx_seq_one_letter_code
_entity_poly.pdbx_strand_id
1 'polypeptide(L)'
;MKKDINRRDFLKLLGGGAIASSALLTACKGENENNNGRGEPPKGKMTMRVNPNSGDKVSLLGYGMMRLPMEGGSDMKENKDAPID
;
A
#
# COMPACT_ATOMS: atom_id res chain seq x y z
N MET A 1 26.18 7.41 37.32
CA MET A 1 24.80 6.89 37.39
C MET A 1 24.25 6.75 35.97
N LYS A 2 24.12 5.52 35.45
CA LYS A 2 23.44 5.30 34.17
C LYS A 2 21.94 5.45 34.44
N LYS A 3 21.29 6.42 33.78
CA LYS A 3 19.84 6.59 33.88
C LYS A 3 19.21 5.55 32.96
N ASP A 4 18.78 4.43 33.53
CA ASP A 4 18.00 3.44 32.78
C ASP A 4 16.61 4.02 32.52
N ILE A 5 16.42 4.61 31.35
CA ILE A 5 15.11 5.08 30.91
C ILE A 5 14.26 3.85 30.61
N ASN A 6 13.19 3.69 31.38
CA ASN A 6 12.23 2.61 31.19
C ASN A 6 11.51 2.78 29.85
N ARG A 7 11.17 1.68 29.16
CA ARG A 7 10.45 1.71 27.86
C ARG A 7 9.20 2.60 27.88
N ARG A 8 8.51 2.62 29.01
CA ARG A 8 7.29 3.42 29.22
C ARG A 8 7.61 4.90 29.38
N ASP A 9 8.76 5.24 29.96
CA ASP A 9 9.21 6.62 30.12
C ASP A 9 9.84 7.16 28.83
N PHE A 10 10.45 6.28 28.01
CA PHE A 10 10.82 6.60 26.63
C PHE A 10 9.59 6.97 25.80
N LEU A 11 8.53 6.17 25.87
CA LEU A 11 7.28 6.46 25.15
C LEU A 11 6.56 7.70 25.70
N LYS A 12 6.65 8.00 27.00
CA LYS A 12 6.14 9.27 27.55
C LYS A 12 6.98 10.47 27.09
N LEU A 13 8.28 10.32 26.92
CA LEU A 13 9.14 11.39 26.41
C LEU A 13 8.89 11.63 24.92
N LEU A 14 8.73 10.56 24.14
CA LEU A 14 8.39 10.63 22.72
C LEU A 14 6.95 11.15 22.49
N GLY A 15 5.98 10.68 23.28
CA GLY A 15 4.56 10.99 23.14
C GLY A 15 4.10 12.24 23.90
N GLY A 16 4.82 12.66 24.94
CA GLY A 16 4.50 13.83 25.77
C GLY A 16 5.40 15.04 25.54
N GLY A 17 6.43 14.92 24.69
CA GLY A 17 7.45 15.95 24.43
C GLY A 17 7.48 16.54 23.02
N ALA A 18 6.42 16.37 22.22
CA ALA A 18 6.35 16.87 20.84
C ALA A 18 5.34 18.02 20.70
N ILE A 19 5.55 19.14 21.39
CA ILE A 19 4.77 20.38 21.18
C ILE A 19 5.60 21.43 20.42
N ALA A 20 6.52 21.02 19.54
CA ALA A 20 7.38 21.94 18.78
C ALA A 20 7.59 21.53 17.31
N SER A 21 6.56 21.00 16.65
CA SER A 21 6.58 20.77 15.19
C SER A 21 5.20 20.97 14.58
N SER A 22 4.54 22.10 14.87
CA SER A 22 3.29 22.51 14.22
C SER A 22 3.49 23.04 12.79
N ALA A 23 4.73 23.11 12.29
CA ALA A 23 5.01 23.59 10.93
C ALA A 23 4.92 22.50 9.84
N LEU A 24 4.90 21.20 10.18
CA LEU A 24 4.89 20.13 9.16
C LEU A 24 3.48 19.62 8.82
N LEU A 25 2.44 20.02 9.55
CA LEU A 25 1.06 19.57 9.28
C LEU A 25 0.35 20.36 8.17
N THR A 26 0.90 21.50 7.72
CA THR A 26 0.34 22.24 6.58
C THR A 26 0.69 21.66 5.21
N ALA A 27 1.57 20.66 5.13
CA ALA A 27 1.95 20.00 3.87
C ALA A 27 1.00 18.87 3.45
N CYS A 28 0.06 18.46 4.29
CA CYS A 28 -0.98 17.47 3.96
C CYS A 28 -2.33 18.11 3.58
N LYS A 29 -2.34 19.37 3.09
CA LYS A 29 -3.50 19.89 2.36
C LYS A 29 -3.38 19.42 0.90
N GLY A 30 -3.58 18.11 0.69
CA GLY A 30 -3.81 17.56 -0.63
C GLY A 30 -5.19 18.00 -1.10
N GLU A 31 -5.23 18.75 -2.20
CA GLU A 31 -6.45 19.06 -2.92
C GLU A 31 -7.30 17.79 -3.12
N ASN A 32 -8.60 17.92 -2.89
CA ASN A 32 -9.58 16.97 -3.39
C ASN A 32 -9.59 17.07 -4.92
N GLU A 33 -8.59 16.48 -5.57
CA GLU A 33 -8.66 16.18 -6.98
C GLU A 33 -9.57 14.98 -7.14
N ASN A 34 -10.84 15.30 -7.39
CA ASN A 34 -11.81 14.54 -8.14
C ASN A 34 -11.28 13.19 -8.65
N ASN A 35 -11.64 12.11 -7.96
CA ASN A 35 -11.56 10.74 -8.48
C ASN A 35 -12.57 10.53 -9.63
N ASN A 36 -12.61 11.45 -10.59
CA ASN A 36 -13.40 11.32 -11.80
C ASN A 36 -12.54 10.61 -12.83
N GLY A 37 -12.79 9.31 -12.97
CA GLY A 37 -12.48 8.58 -14.20
C GLY A 37 -11.02 8.18 -14.38
N ARG A 38 -10.48 7.36 -13.46
CA ARG A 38 -9.56 6.32 -13.93
C ARG A 38 -10.42 5.34 -14.71
N GLY A 39 -10.62 5.61 -16.01
CA GLY A 39 -11.19 4.62 -16.92
C GLY A 39 -10.45 3.29 -16.72
N GLU A 40 -11.16 2.17 -16.91
CA GLU A 40 -10.58 0.84 -16.70
C GLU A 40 -9.16 0.81 -17.31
N PRO A 41 -8.13 0.46 -16.50
CA PRO A 41 -6.79 0.35 -17.05
C PRO A 41 -6.86 -0.61 -18.24
N PRO A 42 -6.14 -0.31 -19.34
CA PRO A 42 -6.24 -1.09 -20.57
C PRO A 42 -6.04 -2.58 -20.25
N LYS A 43 -7.11 -3.37 -20.39
CA LYS A 43 -7.12 -4.80 -20.08
C LYS A 43 -6.02 -5.49 -20.89
N GLY A 44 -5.20 -6.29 -20.21
CA GLY A 44 -4.10 -7.03 -20.83
C GLY A 44 -2.80 -6.24 -21.03
N LYS A 45 -2.70 -4.98 -20.61
CA LYS A 45 -1.43 -4.23 -20.61
C LYS A 45 -0.97 -3.94 -19.19
N MET A 46 0.30 -4.21 -18.93
CA MET A 46 0.94 -3.99 -17.64
C MET A 46 2.36 -3.45 -17.86
N THR A 47 2.82 -2.57 -16.99
CA THR A 47 4.18 -2.03 -17.08
C THR A 47 5.19 -3.14 -16.82
N MET A 48 6.11 -3.35 -17.76
CA MET A 48 7.10 -4.43 -17.72
C MET A 48 8.50 -3.88 -17.44
N ARG A 49 9.33 -4.71 -16.80
CA ARG A 49 10.79 -4.51 -16.67
C ARG A 49 11.53 -5.72 -17.21
N VAL A 50 12.74 -5.50 -17.72
CA VAL A 50 13.64 -6.59 -18.11
C VAL A 50 14.51 -6.96 -16.91
N ASN A 51 14.54 -8.24 -16.55
CA ASN A 51 15.49 -8.73 -15.55
C ASN A 51 16.90 -8.73 -16.17
N PRO A 52 17.89 -7.99 -15.63
CA PRO A 52 19.23 -7.96 -16.19
C PRO A 52 19.95 -9.31 -16.12
N ASN A 53 19.54 -10.20 -15.21
CA ASN A 53 20.18 -11.51 -15.02
C ASN A 53 19.61 -12.59 -15.94
N SER A 54 18.31 -12.56 -16.23
CA SER A 54 17.64 -13.60 -17.05
C SER A 54 17.15 -13.11 -18.41
N GLY A 55 17.12 -11.79 -18.65
CA GLY A 55 16.56 -11.20 -19.87
C GLY A 55 15.03 -11.21 -19.93
N ASP A 56 14.36 -11.78 -18.94
CA ASP A 56 12.91 -11.93 -18.94
C ASP A 56 12.20 -10.59 -18.76
N LYS A 57 11.13 -10.38 -19.53
CA LYS A 57 10.17 -9.29 -19.29
C LYS A 57 9.20 -9.72 -18.21
N VAL A 58 9.28 -9.09 -17.05
CA VAL A 58 8.38 -9.33 -15.92
C VAL A 58 7.54 -8.10 -15.63
N SER A 59 6.29 -8.32 -15.26
CA SER A 59 5.43 -7.25 -14.79
C SER A 59 6.00 -6.62 -13.51
N LEU A 60 5.83 -5.30 -13.40
CA LEU A 60 6.17 -4.57 -12.18
C LEU A 60 5.19 -4.83 -11.03
N LEU A 61 3.91 -5.07 -11.33
CA LEU A 61 2.84 -5.15 -10.34
C LEU A 61 2.62 -6.58 -9.80
N GLY A 62 3.04 -7.62 -10.51
CA GLY A 62 3.05 -9.02 -10.04
C GLY A 62 1.74 -9.53 -9.45
N TYR A 63 0.99 -10.34 -10.19
CA TYR A 63 -0.25 -10.93 -9.67
C TYR A 63 0.04 -12.13 -8.75
N GLY A 64 -0.42 -12.07 -7.49
CA GLY A 64 -0.20 -13.10 -6.47
C GLY A 64 -1.39 -14.05 -6.29
N MET A 65 -1.13 -15.35 -6.21
CA MET A 65 -2.14 -16.43 -6.14
C MET A 65 -2.74 -16.68 -4.73
N MET A 66 -2.47 -15.83 -3.75
CA MET A 66 -3.09 -15.95 -2.41
C MET A 66 -4.58 -15.60 -2.42
N ARG A 67 -5.00 -14.72 -3.34
CA ARG A 67 -6.39 -14.29 -3.50
C ARG A 67 -6.67 -14.04 -4.98
N LEU A 68 -7.31 -15.02 -5.61
CA LEU A 68 -7.76 -14.96 -7.00
C LEU A 68 -8.93 -13.96 -7.15
N PRO A 69 -8.86 -12.98 -8.09
CA PRO A 69 -10.01 -12.18 -8.39
C PRO A 69 -11.09 -13.12 -8.92
N MET A 70 -12.24 -13.08 -8.27
CA MET A 70 -13.41 -13.77 -8.75
C MET A 70 -14.24 -12.79 -9.55
N GLU A 71 -14.96 -13.29 -10.55
CA GLU A 71 -15.96 -12.52 -11.26
C GLU A 71 -16.98 -12.00 -10.24
N GLY A 72 -17.14 -10.68 -10.16
CA GLY A 72 -17.99 -10.02 -9.15
C GLY A 72 -17.29 -9.62 -7.83
N GLY A 73 -15.97 -9.74 -7.72
CA GLY A 73 -15.18 -9.16 -6.62
C GLY A 73 -15.32 -9.86 -5.26
N SER A 74 -15.87 -11.08 -5.25
CA SER A 74 -16.02 -11.88 -4.02
C SER A 74 -14.77 -12.69 -3.69
N ASP A 75 -14.60 -13.07 -2.43
CA ASP A 75 -13.50 -13.93 -2.00
C ASP A 75 -13.82 -15.41 -2.31
N MET A 76 -12.83 -16.19 -2.75
CA MET A 76 -12.92 -17.65 -2.96
C MET A 76 -13.44 -18.43 -1.75
N LYS A 77 -13.36 -17.84 -0.56
CA LYS A 77 -13.88 -18.46 0.66
C LYS A 77 -15.41 -18.41 0.74
N GLU A 78 -16.03 -17.39 0.16
CA GLU A 78 -17.48 -17.19 0.16
C GLU A 78 -18.14 -17.84 -1.06
N ASN A 79 -17.50 -17.79 -2.24
CA ASN A 79 -18.03 -18.40 -3.47
C ASN A 79 -16.99 -19.31 -4.10
N LYS A 80 -17.03 -20.61 -3.79
CA LYS A 80 -16.06 -21.58 -4.36
C LYS A 80 -16.32 -21.91 -5.83
N ASP A 81 -17.55 -21.72 -6.27
CA ASP A 81 -18.02 -22.07 -7.62
C ASP A 81 -18.07 -20.85 -8.54
N ALA A 82 -17.72 -19.65 -8.05
CA ALA A 82 -17.71 -18.48 -8.90
C ALA A 82 -16.57 -18.57 -9.94
N PRO A 83 -16.83 -18.17 -11.18
CA PRO A 83 -15.79 -18.10 -12.22
C PRO A 83 -14.67 -17.14 -11.81
N ILE A 84 -13.46 -17.46 -12.24
CA ILE A 84 -12.27 -16.64 -12.05
C ILE A 84 -12.20 -15.65 -13.22
N ASP A 85 -11.93 -14.38 -12.92
CA ASP A 85 -11.68 -13.32 -13.91
C ASP A 85 -10.24 -13.39 -14.48
#